data_AF-A0A1C1CX84-F1
#
_entry.id   AF-A0A1C1CX84-F1
#
_cell.length_a   1.000
_cell.length_b   1.000
_cell.length_c   1.000
_cell.angle_alpha   90.00
_cell.angle_beta   90.00
_cell.angle_gamma   90.00
#
_symmetry.space_group_name_H-M   'P 1'
#
loop_
_entity.id
_entity.type
_entity.pdbx_description
1 polymer ?
#
loop_
_entity_poly.entity_id
_entity_poly.type
_entity_poly.pdbx_seq_one_letter_code
_entity_poly.pdbx_strand_id
1 'polypeptide(L)'
;MPLEVLFFGAGAIGAFFASRVALNPDVNVSVVCRSNYKAVRDSGFQITSPQYGDYKWTPTRVFDSPSSAVKSDIKWDYVVVSTKALPNISDDSKLLEGLITPGKTAIVLIQNGLGVEQPYASRFPDATILSAVTIASCAQPSNGHIKHNRWTRINVGPYFARSQPPSAEVKSTATTRNTAFVQFLTEGGIKDAIADTHEKLQLVRWHKIAINAAMNPSAVLSGGSTNEAMSNDAELALHLRGVMDEILTTAPKIVGVPFPASFATAEQILKSTRKNSSGSKPSMLLDWEGGKAMELEVILGNPIRIARERGFEMPRMQSLYALLKMAERNREAEKERTATAEIPSDHQRPSIASRYLPEPTPTATPPPGSLPSQLGQYLLDRNTCRPFRESVLLGHDGTKLRQPCAPVRTELLLTRRPIPAGPAQHPGRDRDDLFVQGRLGKHFAPAHAAEGAGQRLAALRGAVRVRGDVALRAREQGVLLARVDAGAVQRAAALSFAVLAVADDGVDRRARHGECHGAAETVAAVD
;
A
#
# COMPACT_ATOMS: atom_id res chain seq x y z
N MET A 1 29.91 -0.77 -19.90
CA MET A 1 29.82 -1.50 -18.61
C MET A 1 28.37 -1.83 -18.38
N PRO A 2 28.04 -3.01 -17.82
CA PRO A 2 26.67 -3.34 -17.47
C PRO A 2 26.13 -2.38 -16.40
N LEU A 3 24.82 -2.18 -16.38
CA LEU A 3 24.11 -1.37 -15.38
C LEU A 3 24.04 -2.12 -14.04
N GLU A 4 24.14 -1.39 -12.95
CA GLU A 4 24.16 -1.95 -11.59
C GLU A 4 22.78 -1.82 -10.91
N VAL A 5 22.10 -2.94 -10.70
CA VAL A 5 20.76 -3.01 -10.10
C VAL A 5 20.79 -3.77 -8.78
N LEU A 6 20.36 -3.13 -7.69
CA LEU A 6 20.26 -3.74 -6.37
C LEU A 6 18.80 -3.93 -5.96
N PHE A 7 18.37 -5.18 -5.74
CA PHE A 7 17.06 -5.48 -5.15
C PHE A 7 17.14 -5.52 -3.62
N PHE A 8 16.54 -4.52 -2.98
CA PHE A 8 16.36 -4.45 -1.55
C PHE A 8 15.06 -5.18 -1.14
N GLY A 9 15.22 -6.35 -0.51
CA GLY A 9 14.11 -7.21 -0.10
C GLY A 9 13.84 -8.36 -1.07
N ALA A 10 14.82 -9.26 -1.22
CA ALA A 10 14.71 -10.46 -2.06
C ALA A 10 13.87 -11.59 -1.41
N GLY A 11 12.62 -11.28 -1.07
CA GLY A 11 11.56 -12.26 -0.80
C GLY A 11 10.86 -12.69 -2.09
N ALA A 12 9.68 -13.32 -1.97
CA ALA A 12 8.95 -13.92 -3.12
C ALA A 12 8.76 -12.99 -4.34
N ILE A 13 8.35 -11.74 -4.12
CA ILE A 13 8.15 -10.76 -5.20
C ILE A 13 9.49 -10.21 -5.72
N GLY A 14 10.37 -9.77 -4.81
CA GLY A 14 11.67 -9.20 -5.15
C GLY A 14 12.56 -10.15 -5.93
N ALA A 15 12.75 -11.37 -5.43
CA ALA A 15 13.58 -12.39 -6.08
C ALA A 15 13.02 -12.83 -7.44
N PHE A 16 11.68 -12.88 -7.60
CA PHE A 16 11.06 -13.16 -8.89
C PHE A 16 11.30 -12.04 -9.90
N PHE A 17 11.08 -10.77 -9.55
CA PHE A 17 11.36 -9.67 -10.50
C PHE A 17 12.85 -9.55 -10.80
N ALA A 18 13.71 -9.71 -9.79
CA ALA A 18 15.16 -9.69 -9.96
C ALA A 18 15.65 -10.78 -10.92
N SER A 19 15.13 -12.01 -10.82
CA SER A 19 15.49 -13.09 -11.73
C SER A 19 15.01 -12.90 -13.17
N ARG A 20 13.96 -12.11 -13.40
CA ARG A 20 13.54 -11.73 -14.76
C ARG A 20 14.42 -10.62 -15.33
N VAL A 21 14.72 -9.58 -14.54
CA VAL A 21 15.64 -8.49 -14.94
C VAL A 21 17.04 -9.04 -15.24
N ALA A 22 17.51 -10.03 -14.49
CA ALA A 22 18.81 -10.68 -14.68
C ALA A 22 18.94 -11.54 -15.96
N LEU A 23 17.90 -11.61 -16.79
CA LEU A 23 17.99 -12.19 -18.13
C LEU A 23 18.51 -11.20 -19.18
N ASN A 24 18.55 -9.90 -18.88
CA ASN A 24 19.24 -8.92 -19.72
C ASN A 24 20.76 -9.02 -19.46
N PRO A 25 21.60 -9.29 -20.48
CA PRO A 25 23.04 -9.50 -20.32
C PRO A 25 23.83 -8.21 -19.99
N ASP A 26 23.26 -7.04 -20.23
CA ASP A 26 23.83 -5.73 -19.91
C ASP A 26 23.47 -5.24 -18.49
N VAL A 27 22.86 -6.08 -17.65
CA VAL A 27 22.43 -5.73 -16.29
C VAL A 27 22.98 -6.68 -15.23
N ASN A 28 23.82 -6.16 -14.33
CA ASN A 28 24.22 -6.84 -13.12
C ASN A 28 23.12 -6.71 -12.06
N VAL A 29 22.56 -7.85 -11.61
CA VAL A 29 21.48 -7.86 -10.61
C VAL A 29 22.00 -8.44 -9.29
N SER A 30 22.13 -7.56 -8.30
CA SER A 30 22.53 -7.86 -6.94
C SER A 30 21.33 -7.86 -5.99
N VAL A 31 21.41 -8.57 -4.87
CA VAL A 31 20.31 -8.67 -3.89
C VAL A 31 20.76 -8.38 -2.46
N VAL A 32 19.89 -7.75 -1.67
CA VAL A 32 19.98 -7.75 -0.21
C VAL A 32 18.99 -8.77 0.35
N CYS A 33 19.53 -9.76 1.06
CA CYS A 33 18.81 -10.89 1.65
C CYS A 33 18.96 -10.86 3.18
N ARG A 34 17.85 -11.06 3.92
CA ARG A 34 17.91 -11.34 5.37
C ARG A 34 17.91 -12.86 5.62
N SER A 35 16.75 -13.46 5.90
CA SER A 35 16.62 -14.91 6.14
C SER A 35 17.07 -15.77 4.95
N ASN A 36 16.94 -15.26 3.71
CA ASN A 36 17.40 -15.92 2.50
C ASN A 36 18.93 -15.96 2.34
N TYR A 37 19.70 -15.17 3.08
CA TYR A 37 21.11 -14.87 2.76
C TYR A 37 21.95 -16.13 2.53
N LYS A 38 21.99 -17.03 3.51
CA LYS A 38 22.80 -18.26 3.44
C LYS A 38 22.43 -19.14 2.25
N ALA A 39 21.14 -19.46 2.09
CA ALA A 39 20.65 -20.32 1.01
C ALA A 39 20.95 -19.72 -0.39
N VAL A 40 20.74 -18.41 -0.56
CA VAL A 40 20.94 -17.73 -1.84
C VAL A 40 22.41 -17.51 -2.16
N ARG A 41 23.25 -17.24 -1.16
CA ARG A 41 24.71 -17.19 -1.33
C ARG A 41 25.28 -18.56 -1.73
N ASP A 42 24.83 -19.62 -1.08
CA ASP A 42 25.37 -20.97 -1.24
C ASP A 42 24.82 -21.68 -2.50
N SER A 43 23.65 -21.30 -3.00
CA SER A 43 22.96 -22.04 -4.06
C SER A 43 22.06 -21.23 -5.00
N GLY A 44 22.03 -19.90 -4.90
CA GLY A 44 21.13 -19.04 -5.67
C GLY A 44 19.66 -19.21 -5.30
N PHE A 45 18.77 -18.73 -6.16
CA PHE A 45 17.34 -18.99 -6.09
C PHE A 45 16.94 -20.15 -7.01
N GLN A 46 16.13 -21.07 -6.49
CA GLN A 46 15.32 -21.98 -7.30
C GLN A 46 13.95 -21.33 -7.50
N ILE A 47 13.48 -21.25 -8.75
CA ILE A 47 12.25 -20.56 -9.10
C ILE A 47 11.37 -21.51 -9.91
N THR A 48 10.18 -21.81 -9.40
CA THR A 48 9.19 -22.63 -10.11
C THR A 48 8.08 -21.76 -10.70
N SER A 49 7.67 -22.04 -11.94
CA SER A 49 6.67 -21.22 -12.65
C SER A 49 6.01 -21.95 -13.83
N PRO A 50 4.67 -22.08 -13.86
CA PRO A 50 3.97 -22.66 -15.02
C PRO A 50 3.95 -21.72 -16.23
N GLN A 51 4.37 -20.46 -16.09
CA GLN A 51 4.43 -19.47 -17.18
C GLN A 51 5.85 -19.29 -17.74
N TYR A 52 6.88 -19.56 -16.93
CA TYR A 52 8.28 -19.24 -17.25
C TYR A 52 9.21 -20.47 -17.24
N GLY A 53 8.65 -21.66 -16.98
CA GLY A 53 9.42 -22.86 -16.66
C GLY A 53 9.98 -22.81 -15.25
N ASP A 54 10.57 -23.94 -14.83
CA ASP A 54 11.32 -24.04 -13.59
C ASP A 54 12.81 -23.81 -13.90
N TYR A 55 13.47 -22.95 -13.13
CA TYR A 55 14.84 -22.52 -13.39
C TYR A 55 15.59 -22.14 -12.11
N LYS A 56 16.91 -22.05 -12.20
CA LYS A 56 17.79 -21.54 -11.15
C LYS A 56 18.38 -20.20 -11.58
N TRP A 57 18.47 -19.26 -10.66
CA TRP A 57 19.11 -17.95 -10.88
C TRP A 57 20.08 -17.66 -9.73
N THR A 58 21.33 -17.35 -10.06
CA THR A 58 22.34 -16.89 -9.10
C THR A 58 22.50 -15.37 -9.27
N PRO A 59 22.22 -14.54 -8.25
CA PRO A 59 22.46 -13.10 -8.31
C PRO A 59 23.95 -12.78 -8.51
N THR A 60 24.27 -11.66 -9.17
CA THR A 60 25.66 -11.20 -9.38
C THR A 60 26.40 -11.04 -8.06
N ARG A 61 25.72 -10.49 -7.04
CA ARG A 61 26.18 -10.34 -5.66
C ARG A 61 25.02 -10.56 -4.68
N VAL A 62 25.34 -11.10 -3.50
CA VAL A 62 24.38 -11.37 -2.42
C VAL A 62 24.90 -10.70 -1.15
N PHE A 63 24.13 -9.76 -0.60
CA PHE A 63 24.42 -9.02 0.62
C PHE A 63 23.51 -9.47 1.77
N ASP A 64 24.02 -9.49 2.99
CA ASP A 64 23.27 -9.85 4.21
C ASP A 64 22.48 -8.68 4.82
N SER A 65 22.83 -7.46 4.41
CA SER A 65 22.39 -6.21 5.01
C SER A 65 22.61 -5.05 4.03
N PRO A 66 21.85 -3.95 4.12
CA PRO A 66 22.16 -2.74 3.36
C PRO A 66 23.57 -2.23 3.68
N SER A 67 24.01 -2.33 4.93
CA SER A 67 25.35 -1.91 5.36
C SER A 67 26.49 -2.68 4.67
N SER A 68 26.32 -3.98 4.36
CA SER A 68 27.33 -4.71 3.56
C SER A 68 27.29 -4.33 2.08
N ALA A 69 26.13 -3.95 1.54
CA ALA A 69 26.00 -3.40 0.19
C ALA A 69 26.59 -1.98 0.04
N VAL A 70 26.53 -1.14 1.09
CA VAL A 70 27.22 0.17 1.11
C VAL A 70 28.74 -0.03 1.09
N LYS A 71 29.25 -0.97 1.90
CA LYS A 71 30.68 -1.31 2.02
C LYS A 71 31.32 -1.92 0.76
N SER A 72 30.55 -2.21 -0.29
CA SER A 72 31.12 -2.66 -1.56
C SER A 72 31.46 -1.52 -2.54
N ASP A 73 31.20 -0.26 -2.16
CA ASP A 73 31.47 0.96 -2.94
C ASP A 73 30.83 1.04 -4.35
N ILE A 74 29.93 0.11 -4.67
CA ILE A 74 29.23 0.05 -5.97
C ILE A 74 28.27 1.23 -6.09
N LYS A 75 28.34 1.93 -7.24
CA LYS A 75 27.43 3.03 -7.58
C LYS A 75 26.25 2.51 -8.37
N TRP A 76 25.16 2.18 -7.70
CA TRP A 76 23.95 1.61 -8.27
C TRP A 76 23.25 2.56 -9.25
N ASP A 77 22.82 2.03 -10.40
CA ASP A 77 21.96 2.71 -11.36
C ASP A 77 20.48 2.63 -10.92
N TYR A 78 20.07 1.47 -10.41
CA TYR A 78 18.74 1.28 -9.81
C TYR A 78 18.83 0.59 -8.44
N VAL A 79 18.03 1.07 -7.48
CA VAL A 79 17.78 0.39 -6.20
C VAL A 79 16.29 0.08 -6.12
N VAL A 80 15.94 -1.20 -6.22
CA VAL A 80 14.56 -1.70 -6.29
C VAL A 80 14.11 -2.16 -4.90
N VAL A 81 13.18 -1.46 -4.28
CA VAL A 81 12.56 -1.84 -3.01
C VAL A 81 11.36 -2.74 -3.25
N SER A 82 11.40 -3.93 -2.68
CA SER A 82 10.32 -4.94 -2.72
C SER A 82 10.03 -5.56 -1.35
N THR A 83 10.45 -4.90 -0.27
CA THR A 83 9.96 -5.14 1.10
C THR A 83 8.49 -4.72 1.23
N LYS A 84 7.79 -5.23 2.24
CA LYS A 84 6.46 -4.72 2.59
C LYS A 84 6.57 -3.34 3.20
N ALA A 85 5.68 -2.42 2.83
CA ALA A 85 5.67 -1.08 3.39
C ALA A 85 4.92 -1.08 4.74
N LEU A 86 5.69 -1.10 5.84
CA LEU A 86 5.19 -1.13 7.22
C LEU A 86 5.69 0.11 7.99
N PRO A 87 5.22 1.33 7.66
CA PRO A 87 5.74 2.58 8.22
C PRO A 87 5.50 2.76 9.73
N ASN A 88 4.64 1.92 10.32
CA ASN A 88 4.45 1.79 11.77
C ASN A 88 5.51 0.91 12.47
N ILE A 89 6.44 0.30 11.71
CA ILE A 89 7.45 -0.65 12.20
C ILE A 89 8.85 -0.28 11.69
N SER A 90 9.00 0.07 10.41
CA SER A 90 10.29 0.45 9.82
C SER A 90 10.19 1.63 8.86
N ASP A 91 11.22 2.49 8.90
CA ASP A 91 11.49 3.45 7.84
C ASP A 91 12.48 2.84 6.84
N ASP A 92 11.93 2.12 5.86
CA ASP A 92 12.71 1.48 4.80
C ASP A 92 13.50 2.48 3.95
N SER A 93 13.09 3.76 3.90
CA SER A 93 13.84 4.80 3.15
C SER A 93 15.20 5.08 3.79
N LYS A 94 15.28 5.06 5.13
CA LYS A 94 16.53 5.21 5.87
C LYS A 94 17.52 4.09 5.59
N LEU A 95 17.03 2.88 5.30
CA LEU A 95 17.87 1.72 5.00
C LEU A 95 18.59 1.81 3.64
N LEU A 96 18.27 2.82 2.82
CA LEU A 96 18.95 3.10 1.56
C LEU A 96 20.05 4.17 1.66
N GLU A 97 20.25 4.77 2.85
CA GLU A 97 21.33 5.75 3.07
C GLU A 97 22.70 5.13 2.74
N GLY A 98 23.49 5.83 1.91
CA GLY A 98 24.77 5.34 1.37
C GLY A 98 24.66 4.46 0.11
N LEU A 99 23.49 3.89 -0.20
CA LEU A 99 23.25 3.15 -1.46
C LEU A 99 22.84 4.07 -2.61
N ILE A 100 22.15 5.16 -2.30
CA ILE A 100 21.68 6.14 -3.29
C ILE A 100 22.82 7.11 -3.65
N THR A 101 23.21 7.14 -4.93
CA THR A 101 24.13 8.14 -5.48
C THR A 101 23.30 9.29 -6.07
N PRO A 102 23.37 10.53 -5.53
CA PRO A 102 22.60 11.67 -6.01
C PRO A 102 22.75 11.90 -7.52
N GLY A 103 21.66 12.27 -8.20
CA GLY A 103 21.61 12.43 -9.65
C GLY A 103 21.73 11.15 -10.47
N LYS A 104 22.44 10.11 -9.99
CA LYS A 104 22.62 8.83 -10.69
C LYS A 104 21.49 7.83 -10.40
N THR A 105 21.26 7.48 -9.14
CA THR A 105 20.46 6.31 -8.78
C THR A 105 18.96 6.57 -8.92
N ALA A 106 18.25 5.64 -9.55
CA ALA A 106 16.79 5.58 -9.52
C ALA A 106 16.30 4.62 -8.43
N ILE A 107 15.31 5.02 -7.65
CA ILE A 107 14.68 4.18 -6.62
C ILE A 107 13.38 3.62 -7.19
N VAL A 108 13.23 2.30 -7.26
CA VAL A 108 12.03 1.65 -7.80
C VAL A 108 11.22 1.00 -6.69
N LEU A 109 9.98 1.42 -6.49
CA LEU A 109 9.15 1.01 -5.36
C LEU A 109 8.08 -0.01 -5.78
N ILE A 110 8.42 -1.30 -5.73
CA ILE A 110 7.49 -2.43 -5.95
C ILE A 110 6.79 -2.80 -4.64
N GLN A 111 6.17 -1.80 -4.01
CA GLN A 111 5.47 -1.93 -2.73
C GLN A 111 3.95 -1.76 -2.92
N ASN A 112 3.16 -2.53 -2.17
CA ASN A 112 1.71 -2.33 -2.06
C ASN A 112 1.41 -1.03 -1.31
N GLY A 113 0.21 -0.49 -1.51
CA GLY A 113 -0.23 0.70 -0.81
C GLY A 113 -0.17 1.98 -1.63
N LEU A 114 -0.51 3.09 -0.96
CA LEU A 114 -0.52 4.44 -1.50
C LEU A 114 0.31 5.38 -0.61
N GLY A 115 0.96 6.38 -1.20
CA GLY A 115 1.86 7.28 -0.47
C GLY A 115 3.15 6.62 0.02
N VAL A 116 3.51 5.46 -0.54
CA VAL A 116 4.76 4.75 -0.23
C VAL A 116 5.98 5.49 -0.77
N GLU A 117 5.77 6.38 -1.74
CA GLU A 117 6.82 7.15 -2.41
C GLU A 117 7.36 8.32 -1.57
N GLN A 118 6.51 8.91 -0.71
CA GLN A 118 6.82 10.17 -0.03
C GLN A 118 8.06 10.11 0.88
N PRO A 119 8.32 9.04 1.69
CA PRO A 119 9.53 8.95 2.50
C PRO A 119 10.82 8.98 1.66
N TYR A 120 10.84 8.25 0.53
CA TYR A 120 11.99 8.21 -0.37
C TYR A 120 12.20 9.53 -1.09
N ALA A 121 11.12 10.15 -1.61
CA ALA A 121 11.18 11.47 -2.24
C ALA A 121 11.66 12.57 -1.28
N SER A 122 11.29 12.47 0.01
CA SER A 122 11.72 13.43 1.04
C SER A 122 13.17 13.24 1.48
N ARG A 123 13.67 11.99 1.50
CA ARG A 123 15.03 11.65 1.92
C ARG A 123 16.06 11.79 0.79
N PHE A 124 15.64 11.54 -0.45
CA PHE A 124 16.50 11.52 -1.63
C PHE A 124 15.94 12.44 -2.74
N PRO A 125 15.92 13.78 -2.53
CA PRO A 125 15.31 14.72 -3.47
C PRO A 125 15.94 14.71 -4.87
N ASP A 126 17.22 14.35 -4.98
CA ASP A 126 17.96 14.25 -6.25
C ASP A 126 17.84 12.87 -6.94
N ALA A 127 17.09 11.93 -6.35
CA ALA A 127 16.90 10.60 -6.90
C ALA A 127 15.63 10.53 -7.76
N THR A 128 15.71 9.82 -8.88
CA THR A 128 14.49 9.50 -9.65
C THR A 128 13.69 8.46 -8.88
N ILE A 129 12.52 8.83 -8.37
CA ILE A 129 11.59 7.85 -7.79
C ILE A 129 10.72 7.27 -8.91
N LEU A 130 10.87 5.97 -9.15
CA LEU A 130 9.96 5.17 -9.96
C LEU A 130 9.05 4.38 -9.02
N SER A 131 7.76 4.46 -9.27
CA SER A 131 6.75 3.82 -8.45
C SER A 131 6.12 2.68 -9.24
N ALA A 132 5.87 1.53 -8.60
CA ALA A 132 5.40 0.34 -9.30
C ALA A 132 4.19 -0.32 -8.63
N VAL A 133 3.28 -0.82 -9.47
CA VAL A 133 2.10 -1.57 -9.08
C VAL A 133 2.09 -2.92 -9.79
N THR A 134 2.36 -3.99 -9.05
CA THR A 134 2.32 -5.36 -9.58
C THR A 134 1.02 -6.09 -9.25
N ILE A 135 0.57 -6.92 -10.20
CA ILE A 135 -0.33 -8.05 -9.99
C ILE A 135 0.47 -9.30 -10.33
N ALA A 136 1.03 -9.96 -9.31
CA ALA A 136 1.77 -11.20 -9.43
C ALA A 136 1.49 -12.08 -8.21
N SER A 137 1.41 -13.40 -8.41
CA SER A 137 1.23 -14.36 -7.32
C SER A 137 2.51 -15.15 -7.10
N CYS A 138 3.35 -14.68 -6.18
CA CYS A 138 4.58 -15.36 -5.77
C CYS A 138 4.53 -15.74 -4.29
N ALA A 139 4.98 -16.95 -3.97
CA ALA A 139 5.21 -17.43 -2.61
C ALA A 139 6.68 -17.82 -2.42
N GLN A 140 7.13 -17.91 -1.18
CA GLN A 140 8.44 -18.44 -0.82
C GLN A 140 8.23 -19.62 0.14
N PRO A 141 8.14 -20.88 -0.35
CA PRO A 141 7.90 -22.04 0.49
C PRO A 141 9.04 -22.35 1.47
N SER A 142 10.28 -22.04 1.08
CA SER A 142 11.49 -22.21 1.88
C SER A 142 12.54 -21.16 1.49
N ASN A 143 13.62 -21.03 2.27
CA ASN A 143 14.69 -20.08 1.93
C ASN A 143 15.36 -20.46 0.60
N GLY A 144 15.50 -19.48 -0.30
CA GLY A 144 16.02 -19.70 -1.65
C GLY A 144 15.03 -20.30 -2.66
N HIS A 145 13.84 -20.77 -2.26
CA HIS A 145 12.82 -21.28 -3.19
C HIS A 145 11.69 -20.27 -3.39
N ILE A 146 11.50 -19.82 -4.63
CA ILE A 146 10.38 -18.96 -5.04
C ILE A 146 9.41 -19.78 -5.91
N LYS A 147 8.11 -19.68 -5.62
CA LYS A 147 7.05 -20.27 -6.44
C LYS A 147 6.18 -19.16 -7.04
N HIS A 148 6.26 -18.96 -8.35
CA HIS A 148 5.34 -18.11 -9.11
C HIS A 148 4.15 -18.97 -9.57
N ASN A 149 2.92 -18.55 -9.25
CA ASN A 149 1.72 -19.37 -9.49
C ASN A 149 1.05 -19.10 -10.85
N ARG A 150 0.77 -17.83 -11.17
CA ARG A 150 0.06 -17.41 -12.41
C ARG A 150 0.16 -15.90 -12.59
N TRP A 151 0.05 -15.46 -13.85
CA TRP A 151 -0.11 -14.07 -14.33
C TRP A 151 0.80 -13.06 -13.62
N THR A 152 1.85 -12.61 -14.30
CA THR A 152 2.60 -11.41 -13.90
C THR A 152 2.19 -10.21 -14.75
N ARG A 153 1.75 -9.14 -14.07
CA ARG A 153 1.64 -7.78 -14.58
C ARG A 153 2.40 -6.81 -13.68
N ILE A 154 2.98 -5.77 -14.25
CA ILE A 154 3.56 -4.66 -13.50
C ILE A 154 3.43 -3.33 -14.26
N ASN A 155 2.79 -2.34 -13.64
CA ASN A 155 2.78 -0.97 -14.10
C ASN A 155 3.89 -0.21 -13.37
N VAL A 156 4.75 0.53 -14.07
CA VAL A 156 5.82 1.37 -13.50
C VAL A 156 5.72 2.77 -14.10
N GLY A 157 5.85 3.79 -13.25
CA GLY A 157 5.74 5.19 -13.66
C GLY A 157 6.57 6.11 -12.76
N PRO A 158 6.99 7.28 -13.26
CA PRO A 158 7.72 8.25 -12.45
C PRO A 158 6.82 8.83 -11.35
N TYR A 159 7.38 9.02 -10.16
CA TYR A 159 6.72 9.73 -9.06
C TYR A 159 7.26 11.16 -8.96
N PHE A 160 6.35 12.12 -8.92
CA PHE A 160 6.64 13.53 -8.66
C PHE A 160 5.85 13.96 -7.42
N ALA A 161 6.53 14.50 -6.42
CA ALA A 161 5.88 14.97 -5.20
C ALA A 161 5.05 16.23 -5.49
N ARG A 162 3.82 16.30 -4.98
CA ARG A 162 2.90 17.43 -5.23
C ARG A 162 3.47 18.79 -4.77
N SER A 163 4.30 18.77 -3.73
CA SER A 163 4.99 19.94 -3.18
C SER A 163 6.07 20.52 -4.11
N GLN A 164 6.54 19.76 -5.10
CA GLN A 164 7.64 20.14 -5.97
C GLN A 164 7.37 19.68 -7.41
N PRO A 165 6.68 20.50 -8.22
CA PRO A 165 6.48 20.25 -9.64
C PRO A 165 7.83 20.03 -10.35
N PRO A 166 7.99 18.98 -11.18
CA PRO A 166 9.26 18.67 -11.81
C PRO A 166 9.57 19.66 -12.94
N SER A 167 10.85 19.96 -13.14
CA SER A 167 11.31 20.62 -14.37
C SER A 167 11.11 19.69 -15.59
N ALA A 168 11.14 20.27 -16.80
CA ALA A 168 11.06 19.48 -18.04
C ALA A 168 12.19 18.45 -18.15
N GLU A 169 13.40 18.80 -17.68
CA GLU A 169 14.57 17.92 -17.62
C GLU A 169 14.35 16.77 -16.62
N VAL A 170 13.95 17.08 -15.37
CA VAL A 170 13.65 16.06 -14.35
C VAL A 170 12.56 15.09 -14.85
N LYS A 171 11.51 15.62 -15.49
CA LYS A 171 10.45 14.81 -16.09
C LYS A 171 10.99 13.92 -17.22
N SER A 172 11.84 14.45 -18.10
CA SER A 172 12.47 13.69 -19.19
C SER A 172 13.37 12.56 -18.65
N THR A 173 14.30 12.87 -17.75
CA THR A 173 15.19 11.89 -17.12
C THR A 173 14.42 10.79 -16.39
N ALA A 174 13.36 11.16 -15.65
CA ALA A 174 12.51 10.19 -14.96
C ALA A 174 11.73 9.30 -15.94
N THR A 175 11.22 9.85 -17.05
CA THR A 175 10.56 9.06 -18.10
C THR A 175 11.54 8.10 -18.80
N THR A 176 12.74 8.55 -19.17
CA THR A 176 13.77 7.68 -19.78
C THR A 176 14.17 6.53 -18.87
N ARG A 177 14.39 6.81 -17.57
CA ARG A 177 14.69 5.77 -16.56
C ARG A 177 13.52 4.80 -16.37
N ASN A 178 12.27 5.29 -16.42
CA ASN A 178 11.10 4.42 -16.37
C ASN A 178 11.03 3.45 -17.55
N THR A 179 11.20 3.98 -18.77
CA THR A 179 11.17 3.18 -20.01
C THR A 179 12.27 2.12 -20.02
N ALA A 180 13.50 2.47 -19.63
CA ALA A 180 14.61 1.52 -19.54
C ALA A 180 14.34 0.42 -18.49
N PHE A 181 13.83 0.76 -17.31
CA PHE A 181 13.50 -0.25 -16.30
C PHE A 181 12.37 -1.20 -16.74
N VAL A 182 11.35 -0.68 -17.42
CA VAL A 182 10.28 -1.51 -18.01
C VAL A 182 10.82 -2.39 -19.15
N GLN A 183 11.77 -1.90 -19.94
CA GLN A 183 12.44 -2.69 -20.97
C GLN A 183 13.15 -3.92 -20.38
N PHE A 184 13.91 -3.78 -19.28
CA PHE A 184 14.54 -4.94 -18.64
C PHE A 184 13.52 -6.00 -18.19
N LEU A 185 12.32 -5.58 -17.78
CA LEU A 185 11.23 -6.50 -17.40
C LEU A 185 10.61 -7.19 -18.63
N THR A 186 10.41 -6.48 -19.74
CA THR A 186 9.84 -7.06 -20.97
C THR A 186 10.81 -8.01 -21.67
N GLU A 187 12.10 -7.69 -21.71
CA GLU A 187 13.19 -8.57 -22.16
C GLU A 187 13.34 -9.78 -21.23
N GLY A 188 13.16 -9.57 -19.92
CA GLY A 188 12.91 -10.61 -18.94
C GLY A 188 11.62 -11.43 -19.16
N GLY A 189 10.87 -11.22 -20.24
CA GLY A 189 9.69 -11.98 -20.62
C GLY A 189 8.39 -11.58 -19.90
N ILE A 190 8.40 -10.50 -19.10
CA ILE A 190 7.17 -9.96 -18.48
C ILE A 190 6.48 -9.06 -19.52
N LYS A 191 5.71 -9.70 -20.41
CA LYS A 191 5.02 -9.03 -21.53
C LYS A 191 4.00 -7.97 -21.10
N ASP A 192 3.45 -8.10 -19.89
CA ASP A 192 2.49 -7.16 -19.27
C ASP A 192 3.23 -6.23 -18.27
N ALA A 193 4.43 -5.78 -18.66
CA ALA A 193 5.17 -4.70 -18.00
C ALA A 193 4.91 -3.39 -18.78
N ILE A 194 4.39 -2.36 -18.09
CA ILE A 194 3.84 -1.15 -18.70
C ILE A 194 4.54 0.08 -18.12
N ALA A 195 5.06 0.94 -19.00
CA ALA A 195 5.58 2.26 -18.65
C ALA A 195 4.45 3.29 -18.68
N ASP A 196 3.90 3.63 -17.52
CA ASP A 196 2.85 4.64 -17.35
C ASP A 196 3.42 6.05 -17.11
N THR A 197 2.61 7.08 -17.33
CA THR A 197 2.87 8.43 -16.81
C THR A 197 2.68 8.47 -15.28
N HIS A 198 3.12 9.56 -14.65
CA HIS A 198 2.88 9.79 -13.23
C HIS A 198 1.40 9.67 -12.85
N GLU A 199 0.55 10.43 -13.54
CA GLU A 199 -0.88 10.55 -13.28
C GLU A 199 -1.57 9.20 -13.50
N LYS A 200 -1.22 8.52 -14.60
CA LYS A 200 -1.76 7.21 -14.93
C LYS A 200 -1.38 6.16 -13.89
N LEU A 201 -0.12 6.12 -13.45
CA LEU A 201 0.31 5.20 -12.40
C LEU A 201 -0.38 5.50 -11.05
N GLN A 202 -0.52 6.77 -10.67
CA GLN A 202 -1.24 7.10 -9.44
C GLN A 202 -2.70 6.63 -9.50
N LEU A 203 -3.37 6.73 -10.64
CA LEU A 203 -4.67 6.07 -10.85
C LEU A 203 -4.56 4.53 -10.73
N VAL A 204 -3.54 3.86 -11.29
CA VAL A 204 -3.34 2.41 -11.11
C VAL A 204 -3.20 2.05 -9.61
N ARG A 205 -2.49 2.85 -8.81
CA ARG A 205 -2.40 2.67 -7.35
C ARG A 205 -3.77 2.77 -6.70
N TRP A 206 -4.50 3.87 -6.94
CA TRP A 206 -5.83 4.08 -6.38
C TRP A 206 -6.82 2.97 -6.77
N HIS A 207 -6.77 2.47 -8.02
CA HIS A 207 -7.60 1.36 -8.48
C HIS A 207 -7.29 0.04 -7.77
N LYS A 208 -6.00 -0.32 -7.63
CA LYS A 208 -5.60 -1.49 -6.84
C LYS A 208 -5.97 -1.33 -5.35
N ILE A 209 -5.91 -0.12 -4.81
CA ILE A 209 -6.34 0.19 -3.45
C ILE A 209 -7.84 0.00 -3.28
N ALA A 210 -8.68 0.31 -4.28
CA ALA A 210 -10.11 0.00 -4.22
C ALA A 210 -10.36 -1.50 -3.97
N ILE A 211 -9.62 -2.36 -4.69
CA ILE A 211 -9.70 -3.82 -4.52
C ILE A 211 -9.17 -4.24 -3.14
N ASN A 212 -7.94 -3.82 -2.80
CA ASN A 212 -7.27 -4.26 -1.58
C ASN A 212 -7.98 -3.74 -0.32
N ALA A 213 -8.39 -2.47 -0.26
CA ALA A 213 -9.05 -1.89 0.91
C ALA A 213 -10.46 -2.46 1.15
N ALA A 214 -11.14 -2.93 0.10
CA ALA A 214 -12.40 -3.65 0.25
C ALA A 214 -12.16 -5.10 0.72
N MET A 215 -11.34 -5.86 -0.01
CA MET A 215 -11.18 -7.31 0.21
C MET A 215 -10.31 -7.65 1.43
N ASN A 216 -9.17 -6.98 1.58
CA ASN A 216 -8.16 -7.36 2.58
C ASN A 216 -8.66 -7.24 4.03
N PRO A 217 -9.26 -6.11 4.46
CA PRO A 217 -9.72 -5.95 5.83
C PRO A 217 -10.97 -6.79 6.11
N SER A 218 -11.90 -6.84 5.14
CA SER A 218 -13.15 -7.57 5.27
C SER A 218 -12.92 -9.07 5.47
N ALA A 219 -11.95 -9.67 4.77
CA ALA A 219 -11.59 -11.07 4.95
C ALA A 219 -11.03 -11.40 6.34
N VAL A 220 -10.37 -10.44 6.99
CA VAL A 220 -9.91 -10.58 8.38
C VAL A 220 -11.10 -10.44 9.33
N LEU A 221 -11.92 -9.41 9.17
CA LEU A 221 -13.06 -9.12 10.05
C LEU A 221 -14.22 -10.12 9.90
N SER A 222 -14.32 -10.81 8.76
CA SER A 222 -15.30 -11.90 8.53
C SER A 222 -14.80 -13.28 8.99
N GLY A 223 -13.64 -13.36 9.66
CA GLY A 223 -13.11 -14.60 10.22
C GLY A 223 -12.45 -15.55 9.21
N GLY A 224 -11.90 -15.03 8.10
CA GLY A 224 -11.07 -15.81 7.17
C GLY A 224 -11.70 -16.14 5.82
N SER A 225 -12.71 -15.38 5.38
CA SER A 225 -13.40 -15.62 4.10
C SER A 225 -12.49 -15.43 2.88
N THR A 226 -12.74 -16.21 1.83
CA THR A 226 -12.06 -16.05 0.53
C THR A 226 -12.63 -14.86 -0.24
N ASN A 227 -11.88 -14.30 -1.18
CA ASN A 227 -12.35 -13.19 -2.02
C ASN A 227 -13.65 -13.54 -2.78
N GLU A 228 -13.79 -14.79 -3.21
CA GLU A 228 -14.95 -15.30 -3.95
C GLU A 228 -16.17 -15.48 -3.03
N ALA A 229 -16.01 -16.10 -1.85
CA ALA A 229 -17.08 -16.24 -0.86
C ALA A 229 -17.64 -14.87 -0.42
N MET A 230 -16.77 -13.91 -0.10
CA MET A 230 -17.20 -12.55 0.25
C MET A 230 -17.90 -11.82 -0.90
N SER A 231 -17.51 -12.13 -2.15
CA SER A 231 -18.13 -11.52 -3.32
C SER A 231 -19.50 -12.13 -3.63
N ASN A 232 -19.76 -13.38 -3.23
CA ASN A 232 -21.00 -14.10 -3.48
C ASN A 232 -22.06 -13.91 -2.37
N ASP A 233 -21.65 -13.63 -1.13
CA ASP A 233 -22.57 -13.17 -0.08
C ASP A 233 -23.21 -11.81 -0.44
N ALA A 234 -24.50 -11.65 -0.18
CA ALA A 234 -25.25 -10.48 -0.65
C ALA A 234 -24.88 -9.19 0.10
N GLU A 235 -24.87 -9.22 1.44
CA GLU A 235 -24.57 -8.07 2.27
C GLU A 235 -23.09 -7.68 2.19
N LEU A 236 -22.21 -8.67 2.18
CA LEU A 236 -20.78 -8.42 2.06
C LEU A 236 -20.40 -7.92 0.66
N ALA A 237 -21.06 -8.37 -0.41
CA ALA A 237 -20.89 -7.78 -1.74
C ALA A 237 -21.32 -6.30 -1.78
N LEU A 238 -22.43 -5.94 -1.13
CA LEU A 238 -22.86 -4.53 -1.01
C LEU A 238 -21.84 -3.70 -0.22
N HIS A 239 -21.29 -4.24 0.88
CA HIS A 239 -20.22 -3.60 1.64
C HIS A 239 -18.95 -3.39 0.78
N LEU A 240 -18.47 -4.46 0.13
CA LEU A 240 -17.26 -4.45 -0.71
C LEU A 240 -17.40 -3.42 -1.84
N ARG A 241 -18.55 -3.41 -2.52
CA ARG A 241 -18.85 -2.39 -3.53
C ARG A 241 -18.80 -0.99 -2.95
N GLY A 242 -19.44 -0.76 -1.80
CA GLY A 242 -19.45 0.55 -1.15
C GLY A 242 -18.06 1.08 -0.80
N VAL A 243 -17.15 0.20 -0.35
CA VAL A 243 -15.73 0.57 -0.11
C VAL A 243 -15.01 0.88 -1.42
N MET A 244 -15.22 0.08 -2.47
CA MET A 244 -14.64 0.35 -3.79
C MET A 244 -15.14 1.69 -4.36
N ASP A 245 -16.45 1.97 -4.27
CA ASP A 245 -17.06 3.19 -4.81
C ASP A 245 -16.60 4.45 -4.05
N GLU A 246 -16.38 4.41 -2.72
CA GLU A 246 -15.72 5.51 -1.98
C GLU A 246 -14.35 5.88 -2.58
N ILE A 247 -13.55 4.86 -2.89
CA ILE A 247 -12.18 5.01 -3.38
C ILE A 247 -12.17 5.45 -4.85
N LEU A 248 -12.97 4.80 -5.69
CA LEU A 248 -13.05 5.06 -7.13
C LEU A 248 -13.67 6.43 -7.44
N THR A 249 -14.55 6.96 -6.59
CA THR A 249 -15.09 8.32 -6.75
C THR A 249 -14.18 9.41 -6.15
N THR A 250 -13.33 9.06 -5.18
CA THR A 250 -12.38 9.99 -4.56
C THR A 250 -11.11 10.14 -5.41
N ALA A 251 -10.55 9.05 -5.92
CA ALA A 251 -9.26 9.03 -6.60
C ALA A 251 -9.11 10.05 -7.75
N PRO A 252 -10.07 10.26 -8.68
CA PRO A 252 -9.95 11.28 -9.71
C PRO A 252 -9.80 12.70 -9.16
N LYS A 253 -10.43 13.00 -8.02
CA LYS A 253 -10.36 14.30 -7.33
C LYS A 253 -8.99 14.50 -6.66
N ILE A 254 -8.30 13.40 -6.31
CA ILE A 254 -6.93 13.42 -5.79
C ILE A 254 -5.90 13.48 -6.91
N VAL A 255 -6.00 12.68 -7.96
CA VAL A 255 -5.00 12.69 -9.04
C VAL A 255 -5.19 13.89 -9.97
N GLY A 256 -6.41 14.43 -10.10
CA GLY A 256 -6.73 15.56 -10.98
C GLY A 256 -7.10 15.15 -12.41
N VAL A 257 -7.24 13.85 -12.67
CA VAL A 257 -7.62 13.26 -13.97
C VAL A 257 -8.62 12.12 -13.78
N PRO A 258 -9.57 11.91 -14.72
CA PRO A 258 -10.53 10.81 -14.65
C PRO A 258 -9.87 9.45 -14.84
N PHE A 259 -10.49 8.40 -14.31
CA PHE A 259 -10.14 7.03 -14.67
C PHE A 259 -10.41 6.77 -16.15
N PRO A 260 -9.44 6.25 -16.93
CA PRO A 260 -9.69 5.81 -18.30
C PRO A 260 -10.66 4.64 -18.35
N ALA A 261 -11.50 4.59 -19.38
CA ALA A 261 -12.59 3.61 -19.53
C ALA A 261 -12.15 2.11 -19.54
N SER A 262 -10.84 1.84 -19.67
CA SER A 262 -10.27 0.50 -19.53
C SER A 262 -10.11 0.02 -18.08
N PHE A 263 -10.41 0.86 -17.08
CA PHE A 263 -10.36 0.48 -15.67
C PHE A 263 -11.70 -0.10 -15.23
N ALA A 264 -11.65 -1.25 -14.54
CA ALA A 264 -12.84 -1.96 -14.12
C ALA A 264 -13.61 -1.19 -13.03
N THR A 265 -14.93 -1.10 -13.15
CA THR A 265 -15.81 -0.59 -12.08
C THR A 265 -15.88 -1.57 -10.90
N ALA A 266 -16.40 -1.13 -9.74
CA ALA A 266 -16.61 -2.00 -8.58
C ALA A 266 -17.44 -3.26 -8.94
N GLU A 267 -18.51 -3.10 -9.72
CA GLU A 267 -19.33 -4.20 -10.23
C GLU A 267 -18.54 -5.17 -11.14
N GLN A 268 -17.67 -4.65 -12.01
CA GLN A 268 -16.82 -5.49 -12.86
C GLN A 268 -15.76 -6.24 -12.05
N ILE A 269 -15.21 -5.61 -11.00
CA ILE A 269 -14.27 -6.23 -10.05
C ILE A 269 -14.97 -7.38 -9.30
N LEU A 270 -16.16 -7.16 -8.75
CA LEU A 270 -16.93 -8.18 -8.05
C LEU A 270 -17.34 -9.33 -9.00
N LYS A 271 -17.88 -9.00 -10.18
CA LYS A 271 -18.24 -9.99 -11.22
C LYS A 271 -17.05 -10.84 -11.68
N SER A 272 -15.85 -10.25 -11.75
CA SER A 272 -14.61 -10.98 -12.03
C SER A 272 -14.20 -11.87 -10.86
N THR A 273 -14.30 -11.36 -9.62
CA THR A 273 -13.90 -12.07 -8.40
C THR A 273 -14.79 -13.30 -8.14
N ARG A 274 -16.11 -13.21 -8.34
CA ARG A 274 -17.06 -14.34 -8.26
C ARG A 274 -16.71 -15.51 -9.19
N LYS A 275 -16.04 -15.25 -10.32
CA LYS A 275 -15.60 -16.30 -11.27
C LYS A 275 -14.33 -17.03 -10.83
N ASN A 276 -13.60 -16.54 -9.82
CA ASN A 276 -12.31 -17.07 -9.40
C ASN A 276 -12.45 -18.03 -8.19
N SER A 277 -13.04 -19.21 -8.42
CA SER A 277 -13.24 -20.28 -7.43
C SER A 277 -11.96 -20.98 -6.93
N SER A 278 -10.80 -20.31 -6.99
CA SER A 278 -9.50 -20.86 -6.59
C SER A 278 -9.26 -20.86 -5.07
N GLY A 279 -10.26 -20.50 -4.25
CA GLY A 279 -10.09 -20.36 -2.80
C GLY A 279 -9.14 -19.22 -2.38
N SER A 280 -8.88 -18.26 -3.28
CA SER A 280 -7.89 -17.21 -3.07
C SER A 280 -8.20 -16.36 -1.83
N LYS A 281 -7.33 -16.43 -0.82
CA LYS A 281 -7.29 -15.50 0.31
C LYS A 281 -6.53 -14.21 -0.06
N PRO A 282 -6.91 -13.03 0.48
CA PRO A 282 -6.15 -11.80 0.32
C PRO A 282 -4.87 -11.80 1.19
N SER A 283 -3.87 -10.99 0.81
CA SER A 283 -2.55 -10.98 1.47
C SER A 283 -2.60 -10.63 2.95
N MET A 284 -3.45 -9.67 3.33
CA MET A 284 -3.63 -9.24 4.72
C MET A 284 -4.22 -10.35 5.61
N LEU A 285 -5.08 -11.22 5.06
CA LEU A 285 -5.56 -12.37 5.80
C LEU A 285 -4.44 -13.39 6.05
N LEU A 286 -3.57 -13.64 5.07
CA LEU A 286 -2.41 -14.52 5.24
C LEU A 286 -1.41 -13.95 6.27
N ASP A 287 -1.31 -12.62 6.38
CA ASP A 287 -0.53 -11.96 7.43
C ASP A 287 -1.21 -12.02 8.79
N TRP A 288 -2.53 -11.86 8.83
CA TRP A 288 -3.32 -12.02 10.06
C TRP A 288 -3.17 -13.43 10.64
N GLU A 289 -3.45 -14.45 9.83
CA GLU A 289 -3.34 -15.88 10.15
C GLU A 289 -1.90 -16.28 10.50
N GLY A 290 -0.91 -15.72 9.79
CA GLY A 290 0.51 -15.95 10.04
C GLY A 290 1.10 -15.16 11.23
N GLY A 291 0.28 -14.43 11.99
CA GLY A 291 0.74 -13.62 13.12
C GLY A 291 1.68 -12.46 12.74
N LYS A 292 1.68 -12.02 11.49
CA LYS A 292 2.54 -10.98 10.94
C LYS A 292 1.85 -9.61 10.98
N ALA A 293 2.65 -8.55 10.97
CA ALA A 293 2.17 -7.19 10.78
C ALA A 293 1.52 -7.03 9.39
N MET A 294 0.40 -6.31 9.36
CA MET A 294 -0.39 -6.05 8.17
C MET A 294 -0.03 -4.71 7.52
N GLU A 295 -0.21 -4.59 6.21
CA GLU A 295 0.01 -3.35 5.44
C GLU A 295 -1.11 -2.29 5.67
N LEU A 296 -1.62 -2.15 6.91
CA LEU A 296 -2.78 -1.29 7.27
C LEU A 296 -2.55 0.18 6.93
N GLU A 297 -1.40 0.73 7.31
CA GLU A 297 -1.15 2.17 7.15
C GLU A 297 -1.03 2.57 5.68
N VAL A 298 -0.59 1.68 4.78
CA VAL A 298 -0.45 2.00 3.35
C VAL A 298 -1.66 1.59 2.50
N ILE A 299 -2.47 0.63 2.96
CA ILE A 299 -3.72 0.20 2.28
C ILE A 299 -4.94 1.01 2.74
N LEU A 300 -5.01 1.43 4.01
CA LEU A 300 -6.13 2.17 4.57
C LEU A 300 -5.73 3.56 5.06
N GLY A 301 -4.74 3.65 5.95
CA GLY A 301 -4.38 4.89 6.64
C GLY A 301 -3.98 6.04 5.70
N ASN A 302 -3.05 5.78 4.78
CA ASN A 302 -2.52 6.75 3.82
C ASN A 302 -3.61 7.25 2.85
N PRO A 303 -4.40 6.37 2.17
CA PRO A 303 -5.55 6.82 1.38
C PRO A 303 -6.51 7.73 2.15
N ILE A 304 -6.86 7.39 3.40
CA ILE A 304 -7.73 8.23 4.24
C ILE A 304 -7.10 9.60 4.50
N ARG A 305 -5.82 9.65 4.88
CA ARG A 305 -5.08 10.90 5.13
C ARG A 305 -5.01 11.79 3.89
N ILE A 306 -4.62 11.20 2.75
CA ILE A 306 -4.46 11.92 1.47
C ILE A 306 -5.81 12.43 0.92
N ALA A 307 -6.91 11.73 1.19
CA ALA A 307 -8.25 12.23 0.88
C ALA A 307 -8.64 13.41 1.79
N ARG A 308 -8.40 13.28 3.10
CA ARG A 308 -8.71 14.31 4.12
C ARG A 308 -7.92 15.60 3.91
N GLU A 309 -6.66 15.51 3.50
CA GLU A 309 -5.83 16.65 3.07
C GLU A 309 -6.45 17.47 1.92
N ARG A 310 -7.48 16.95 1.25
CA ARG A 310 -8.25 17.64 0.21
C ARG A 310 -9.74 17.81 0.54
N GLY A 311 -10.14 17.61 1.79
CA GLY A 311 -11.52 17.73 2.23
C GLY A 311 -12.45 16.59 1.78
N PHE A 312 -11.91 15.43 1.44
CA PHE A 312 -12.70 14.23 1.13
C PHE A 312 -12.58 13.18 2.24
N GLU A 313 -13.71 12.63 2.66
CA GLU A 313 -13.79 11.56 3.65
C GLU A 313 -14.24 10.25 3.00
N MET A 314 -13.88 9.11 3.60
CA MET A 314 -14.19 7.76 3.12
C MET A 314 -14.67 6.92 4.32
N PRO A 315 -15.95 7.06 4.74
CA PRO A 315 -16.44 6.56 6.03
C PRO A 315 -16.31 5.03 6.21
N ARG A 316 -16.52 4.22 5.16
CA ARG A 316 -16.36 2.77 5.26
C ARG A 316 -14.89 2.39 5.40
N MET A 317 -13.99 3.03 4.64
CA MET A 317 -12.54 2.85 4.86
C MET A 317 -12.10 3.21 6.29
N GLN A 318 -12.66 4.28 6.86
CA GLN A 318 -12.34 4.72 8.22
C GLN A 318 -12.81 3.71 9.27
N SER A 319 -13.99 3.13 9.06
CA SER A 319 -14.54 2.07 9.91
C SER A 319 -13.66 0.82 9.89
N LEU A 320 -13.27 0.37 8.68
CA LEU A 320 -12.33 -0.74 8.51
C LEU A 320 -10.95 -0.46 9.14
N TYR A 321 -10.42 0.75 8.96
CA TYR A 321 -9.13 1.16 9.54
C TYR A 321 -9.16 1.18 11.07
N ALA A 322 -10.18 1.81 11.67
CA ALA A 322 -10.29 1.93 13.11
C ALA A 322 -10.42 0.56 13.80
N LEU A 323 -11.32 -0.30 13.28
CA LEU A 323 -11.56 -1.63 13.83
C LEU A 323 -10.32 -2.53 13.67
N LEU A 324 -9.73 -2.59 12.48
CA LEU A 324 -8.62 -3.52 12.21
C LEU A 324 -7.31 -3.07 12.86
N LYS A 325 -7.09 -1.76 13.02
CA LYS A 325 -5.96 -1.22 13.80
C LYS A 325 -6.08 -1.55 15.29
N MET A 326 -7.30 -1.53 15.84
CA MET A 326 -7.54 -1.99 17.21
C MET A 326 -7.36 -3.52 17.34
N ALA A 327 -7.83 -4.29 16.36
CA ALA A 327 -7.65 -5.74 16.34
C ALA A 327 -6.17 -6.14 16.29
N GLU A 328 -5.35 -5.48 15.45
CA GLU A 328 -3.90 -5.71 15.42
C GLU A 328 -3.24 -5.38 16.77
N ARG A 329 -3.56 -4.23 17.37
CA ARG A 329 -3.05 -3.85 18.70
C ARG A 329 -3.41 -4.90 19.78
N ASN A 330 -4.65 -5.38 19.78
CA ASN A 330 -5.10 -6.39 20.74
C ASN A 330 -4.38 -7.72 20.55
N ARG A 331 -4.13 -8.14 19.30
CA ARG A 331 -3.37 -9.35 18.96
C ARG A 331 -1.91 -9.26 19.41
N GLU A 332 -1.22 -8.15 19.15
CA GLU A 332 0.18 -7.99 19.59
C GLU A 332 0.28 -7.96 21.12
N ALA A 333 -0.62 -7.25 21.82
CA ALA A 333 -0.65 -7.23 23.28
C ALA A 333 -0.95 -8.62 23.89
N GLU A 334 -1.68 -9.49 23.20
CA GLU A 334 -1.90 -10.88 23.63
C GLU A 334 -0.65 -11.75 23.45
N LYS A 335 0.11 -11.56 22.36
CA LYS A 335 1.42 -12.21 22.19
C LYS A 335 2.41 -11.79 23.27
N GLU A 336 2.45 -10.51 23.62
CA GLU A 336 3.30 -10.00 24.70
C GLU A 336 2.95 -10.64 26.05
N ARG A 337 1.65 -10.79 26.36
CA ARG A 337 1.18 -11.49 27.56
C ARG A 337 1.58 -12.96 27.58
N THR A 338 1.35 -13.69 26.49
CA THR A 338 1.69 -15.12 26.40
C THR A 338 3.20 -15.36 26.42
N ALA A 339 3.99 -14.58 25.68
CA ALA A 339 5.46 -14.65 25.71
C ALA A 339 6.05 -14.33 27.10
N THR A 340 5.40 -13.47 27.89
CA THR A 340 5.83 -13.19 29.28
C THR A 340 5.45 -14.32 30.24
N ALA A 341 4.30 -14.97 30.03
CA ALA A 341 3.84 -16.09 30.85
C ALA A 341 4.64 -17.40 30.62
N GLU A 342 5.26 -17.56 29.45
CA GLU A 342 6.07 -18.72 29.10
C GLU A 342 7.50 -18.69 29.67
N ILE A 343 7.93 -17.59 30.32
CA ILE A 343 9.24 -17.52 31.00
C ILE A 343 9.14 -18.32 32.33
N PRO A 344 9.82 -19.46 32.48
CA PRO A 344 9.76 -20.23 33.72
C PRO A 344 10.44 -19.45 34.85
N SER A 345 9.80 -19.39 36.01
CA SER A 345 10.33 -18.74 37.20
C SER A 345 11.39 -19.60 37.91
N ASP A 346 12.43 -20.00 37.19
CA ASP A 346 13.52 -20.82 37.71
C ASP A 346 14.86 -20.05 37.79
N HIS A 347 14.81 -18.88 38.43
CA HIS A 347 16.01 -18.16 38.86
C HIS A 347 15.91 -17.78 40.34
N GLN A 348 16.75 -18.47 41.13
CA GLN A 348 17.39 -17.98 42.35
C GLN A 348 16.51 -17.75 43.59
N ARG A 349 16.32 -18.82 44.37
CA ARG A 349 16.50 -18.73 45.83
C ARG A 349 17.94 -19.08 46.20
N PRO A 350 18.77 -18.13 46.67
CA PRO A 350 19.99 -18.45 47.40
C PRO A 350 19.68 -18.50 48.91
N SER A 351 19.52 -19.70 49.50
CA SER A 351 19.48 -19.86 50.97
C SER A 351 20.85 -20.32 51.48
N ILE A 352 21.53 -19.42 52.18
CA ILE A 352 22.83 -19.64 52.85
C ILE A 352 22.63 -20.43 54.17
N ALA A 353 23.72 -21.08 54.63
CA ALA A 353 23.91 -21.82 55.88
C ALA A 353 23.36 -23.27 55.89
N SER A 354 24.18 -24.29 56.19
CA SER A 354 25.11 -24.38 57.32
C SER A 354 26.35 -25.26 57.04
N ARG A 355 27.35 -25.21 57.93
CA ARG A 355 28.58 -26.03 57.84
C ARG A 355 28.43 -27.33 58.65
N TYR A 356 28.88 -28.44 58.05
CA TYR A 356 29.51 -29.61 58.67
C TYR A 356 29.32 -29.86 60.18
N LEU A 357 28.57 -30.92 60.51
CA LEU A 357 28.97 -31.94 61.50
C LEU A 357 28.55 -33.34 60.95
N PRO A 358 29.26 -34.44 61.27
CA PRO A 358 29.07 -35.74 60.60
C PRO A 358 27.99 -36.63 61.27
N GLU A 359 27.48 -37.59 60.49
CA GLU A 359 26.46 -38.58 60.89
C GLU A 359 26.94 -39.58 61.98
N PRO A 360 26.02 -40.35 62.57
CA PRO A 360 26.05 -41.78 62.22
C PRO A 360 24.69 -42.49 62.03
N THR A 361 24.67 -43.34 60.99
CA THR A 361 23.93 -44.61 60.80
C THR A 361 22.40 -44.63 60.57
N PRO A 362 21.89 -45.44 59.62
CA PRO A 362 20.47 -45.47 59.21
C PRO A 362 19.70 -46.72 59.67
N THR A 363 18.38 -46.60 59.87
CA THR A 363 17.44 -47.75 59.91
C THR A 363 16.02 -47.40 59.45
N ALA A 364 15.42 -48.33 58.71
CA ALA A 364 13.98 -48.58 58.50
C ALA A 364 13.13 -47.61 57.64
N THR A 365 12.85 -48.05 56.40
CA THR A 365 11.61 -47.79 55.62
C THR A 365 10.42 -48.60 56.20
N PRO A 366 9.15 -48.16 56.03
CA PRO A 366 8.29 -48.69 54.94
C PRO A 366 7.18 -47.69 54.47
N PRO A 367 6.13 -48.09 53.72
CA PRO A 367 6.12 -48.55 52.33
C PRO A 367 5.20 -47.68 51.41
N PRO A 368 5.21 -47.86 50.07
CA PRO A 368 4.37 -47.10 49.15
C PRO A 368 3.02 -47.75 48.77
N GLY A 369 2.02 -46.92 48.48
CA GLY A 369 0.77 -47.24 47.79
C GLY A 369 0.02 -45.93 47.49
N SER A 370 -0.75 -45.75 46.40
CA SER A 370 -1.14 -46.67 45.32
C SER A 370 -1.35 -45.89 44.01
N LEU A 371 -1.06 -46.51 42.85
CA LEU A 371 -1.16 -45.92 41.49
C LEU A 371 -2.62 -45.89 40.94
N PRO A 372 -2.90 -45.16 39.84
CA PRO A 372 -4.24 -44.66 39.50
C PRO A 372 -4.95 -45.32 38.30
N SER A 373 -6.23 -44.98 38.14
CA SER A 373 -7.05 -45.09 36.92
C SER A 373 -8.25 -44.13 37.04
N GLN A 374 -8.91 -43.62 35.99
CA GLN A 374 -8.62 -43.44 34.56
C GLN A 374 -9.58 -42.33 34.04
N LEU A 375 -9.35 -41.82 32.82
CA LEU A 375 -10.36 -41.16 31.96
C LEU A 375 -11.10 -39.90 32.50
N GLY A 376 -10.60 -38.72 32.10
CA GLY A 376 -11.40 -37.49 32.01
C GLY A 376 -11.61 -37.10 30.54
N GLN A 377 -12.85 -37.10 30.06
CA GLN A 377 -13.19 -36.69 28.69
C GLN A 377 -13.20 -35.16 28.55
N TYR A 378 -12.54 -34.63 27.52
CA TYR A 378 -12.68 -33.23 27.11
C TYR A 378 -13.80 -33.08 26.07
N LEU A 379 -14.98 -32.69 26.56
CA LEU A 379 -16.04 -32.00 25.82
C LEU A 379 -16.62 -30.92 26.75
N LEU A 380 -17.44 -30.02 26.20
CA LEU A 380 -17.99 -28.78 26.79
C LEU A 380 -17.02 -27.56 26.66
N ASP A 381 -17.48 -26.34 26.37
CA ASP A 381 -18.88 -25.93 26.15
C ASP A 381 -19.02 -24.76 25.16
N ARG A 382 -20.24 -24.62 24.61
CA ARG A 382 -20.73 -23.40 23.97
C ARG A 382 -21.26 -22.44 25.06
N ASN A 383 -21.43 -21.17 24.69
CA ASN A 383 -22.32 -20.22 25.36
C ASN A 383 -22.08 -19.95 26.86
N THR A 384 -21.18 -19.02 27.17
CA THR A 384 -21.39 -18.12 28.33
C THR A 384 -21.18 -16.66 27.93
N CYS A 385 -22.29 -15.97 27.62
CA CYS A 385 -22.32 -14.51 27.77
C CYS A 385 -22.19 -14.18 29.26
N ARG A 386 -21.07 -13.62 29.68
CA ARG A 386 -20.96 -12.94 30.99
C ARG A 386 -21.23 -11.44 30.79
N PRO A 387 -22.01 -10.78 31.68
CA PRO A 387 -22.14 -9.33 31.67
C PRO A 387 -20.79 -8.68 31.91
N PHE A 388 -20.55 -7.53 31.28
CA PHE A 388 -19.42 -6.66 31.59
C PHE A 388 -19.45 -6.31 33.08
N ARG A 389 -18.39 -6.65 33.83
CA ARG A 389 -18.10 -6.00 35.10
C ARG A 389 -17.43 -4.65 34.79
N GLU A 390 -17.87 -3.61 35.48
CA GLU A 390 -17.14 -2.34 35.53
C GLU A 390 -15.72 -2.58 36.07
N SER A 391 -14.71 -2.45 35.23
CA SER A 391 -13.31 -2.35 35.65
C SER A 391 -12.92 -0.87 35.76
N VAL A 392 -12.91 -0.39 37.00
CA VAL A 392 -12.41 0.95 37.33
C VAL A 392 -10.91 0.99 37.07
N LEU A 393 -10.48 1.68 36.03
CA LEU A 393 -9.07 2.06 35.87
C LEU A 393 -8.75 3.21 36.83
N LEU A 394 -7.86 2.94 37.78
CA LEU A 394 -7.32 3.95 38.68
C LEU A 394 -6.33 4.84 37.93
N GLY A 395 -6.57 6.15 37.94
CA GLY A 395 -5.56 7.14 37.58
C GLY A 395 -4.40 7.12 38.58
N HIS A 396 -3.21 7.49 38.11
CA HIS A 396 -1.95 7.45 38.89
C HIS A 396 -1.88 8.52 40.02
N ASP A 397 -2.98 9.26 40.17
CA ASP A 397 -3.25 10.43 41.00
C ASP A 397 -4.52 10.28 41.87
N GLY A 398 -5.19 9.12 41.83
CA GLY A 398 -6.24 8.73 42.80
C GLY A 398 -7.61 9.42 42.64
N THR A 399 -7.76 10.36 41.71
CA THR A 399 -9.00 11.12 41.48
C THR A 399 -10.02 10.36 40.62
N LYS A 400 -11.20 10.08 41.19
CA LYS A 400 -12.35 9.54 40.44
C LYS A 400 -13.10 10.68 39.72
N LEU A 401 -12.97 10.75 38.40
CA LEU A 401 -13.83 11.61 37.56
C LEU A 401 -14.93 10.77 36.90
N ARG A 402 -16.19 11.04 37.26
CA ARG A 402 -17.38 10.60 36.50
C ARG A 402 -17.72 11.70 35.49
N GLN A 403 -17.73 11.39 34.20
CA GLN A 403 -18.44 12.20 33.19
C GLN A 403 -19.66 11.42 32.66
N PRO A 404 -20.85 12.03 32.60
CA PRO A 404 -21.98 11.45 31.90
C PRO A 404 -21.88 11.72 30.39
N CYS A 405 -21.91 10.69 29.56
CA CYS A 405 -22.14 10.87 28.13
C CYS A 405 -23.61 11.27 27.89
N ALA A 406 -23.83 12.49 27.38
CA ALA A 406 -25.12 12.88 26.85
C ALA A 406 -25.37 12.17 25.49
N PRO A 407 -26.59 11.67 25.21
CA PRO A 407 -26.90 11.09 23.91
C PRO A 407 -27.07 12.20 22.87
N VAL A 408 -26.21 12.21 21.85
CA VAL A 408 -26.43 13.04 20.65
C VAL A 408 -27.59 12.42 19.87
N ARG A 409 -28.74 13.10 19.91
CA ARG A 409 -29.94 12.70 19.20
C ARG A 409 -29.88 13.23 17.76
N THR A 410 -29.38 12.42 16.84
CA THR A 410 -29.43 12.75 15.40
C THR A 410 -30.83 12.48 14.88
N GLU A 411 -31.66 13.51 14.76
CA GLU A 411 -32.94 13.39 14.05
C GLU A 411 -32.68 13.26 12.54
N LEU A 412 -32.92 12.05 12.01
CA LEU A 412 -32.87 11.80 10.57
C LEU A 412 -34.19 12.28 9.93
N LEU A 413 -34.20 13.51 9.44
CA LEU A 413 -35.32 14.09 8.68
C LEU A 413 -35.50 13.33 7.34
N LEU A 414 -36.26 12.24 7.38
CA LEU A 414 -36.69 11.49 6.20
C LEU A 414 -37.78 12.25 5.43
N THR A 415 -37.39 13.25 4.66
CA THR A 415 -38.28 13.90 3.69
C THR A 415 -38.56 12.93 2.53
N ARG A 416 -39.67 12.18 2.62
CA ARG A 416 -40.20 11.41 1.49
C ARG A 416 -40.63 12.37 0.38
N ARG A 417 -40.02 12.30 -0.79
CA ARG A 417 -40.62 12.79 -2.05
C ARG A 417 -41.33 11.62 -2.75
N PRO A 418 -42.60 11.76 -3.17
CA PRO A 418 -43.28 10.74 -3.95
C PRO A 418 -42.76 10.75 -5.40
N ILE A 419 -42.55 9.56 -5.97
CA ILE A 419 -42.38 9.37 -7.42
C ILE A 419 -43.76 8.95 -7.97
N PRO A 420 -44.35 9.67 -8.94
CA PRO A 420 -45.61 9.26 -9.54
C PRO A 420 -45.42 8.04 -10.46
N ALA A 421 -46.35 7.09 -10.39
CA ALA A 421 -46.36 5.91 -11.25
C ALA A 421 -47.02 6.23 -12.61
N GLY A 422 -46.48 5.64 -13.68
CA GLY A 422 -47.08 5.57 -15.02
C GLY A 422 -47.13 4.11 -15.50
N PRO A 423 -48.17 3.69 -16.26
CA PRO A 423 -48.60 2.29 -16.28
C PRO A 423 -47.87 1.38 -17.29
N ALA A 424 -47.94 0.08 -17.03
CA ALA A 424 -47.31 -0.99 -17.81
C ALA A 424 -48.20 -1.51 -18.96
N GLN A 425 -47.58 -1.92 -20.07
CA GLN A 425 -48.12 -2.93 -21.00
C GLN A 425 -46.99 -3.81 -21.60
N HIS A 426 -46.83 -5.01 -21.03
CA HIS A 426 -46.76 -6.36 -21.64
C HIS A 426 -45.96 -6.67 -22.95
N PRO A 427 -45.60 -7.96 -23.21
CA PRO A 427 -44.19 -8.30 -23.48
C PRO A 427 -43.91 -8.92 -24.86
N GLY A 428 -42.62 -9.03 -25.23
CA GLY A 428 -42.23 -9.78 -26.42
C GLY A 428 -40.73 -10.02 -26.64
N ARG A 429 -40.32 -11.28 -26.43
CA ARG A 429 -39.21 -12.02 -27.09
C ARG A 429 -37.74 -11.60 -26.86
N ASP A 430 -37.03 -12.52 -26.20
CA ASP A 430 -35.75 -13.12 -26.59
C ASP A 430 -34.76 -12.31 -27.43
N ARG A 431 -33.58 -12.09 -26.84
CA ARG A 431 -32.29 -12.46 -27.44
C ARG A 431 -31.20 -12.54 -26.37
N ASP A 432 -30.80 -13.76 -26.05
CA ASP A 432 -29.52 -14.03 -25.38
C ASP A 432 -28.38 -13.76 -26.37
N ASP A 433 -27.39 -12.96 -25.96
CA ASP A 433 -26.07 -12.91 -26.63
C ASP A 433 -24.97 -13.25 -25.62
N LEU A 434 -24.77 -14.57 -25.47
CA LEU A 434 -23.75 -15.20 -24.64
C LEU A 434 -22.41 -15.23 -25.39
N PHE A 435 -21.56 -14.22 -25.18
CA PHE A 435 -20.17 -14.28 -25.70
C PHE A 435 -19.32 -15.25 -24.88
N VAL A 436 -19.27 -16.50 -25.35
CA VAL A 436 -18.34 -17.55 -24.92
C VAL A 436 -17.18 -17.59 -25.92
N GLN A 437 -15.95 -17.34 -25.47
CA GLN A 437 -14.75 -17.75 -26.20
C GLN A 437 -14.16 -19.00 -25.56
N GLY A 438 -14.27 -20.12 -26.27
CA GLY A 438 -13.72 -21.41 -25.86
C GLY A 438 -12.22 -21.51 -26.06
N ARG A 439 -11.57 -22.42 -25.31
CA ARG A 439 -10.24 -22.92 -25.63
C ARG A 439 -10.37 -24.16 -26.52
N LEU A 440 -9.62 -24.19 -27.61
CA LEU A 440 -9.11 -25.41 -28.23
C LEU A 440 -7.63 -25.18 -28.52
N GLY A 441 -6.81 -26.25 -28.48
CA GLY A 441 -5.36 -26.09 -28.61
C GLY A 441 -4.66 -27.34 -29.12
N LYS A 442 -3.33 -27.19 -29.33
CA LYS A 442 -2.35 -28.18 -29.83
C LYS A 442 -2.60 -28.56 -31.31
N HIS A 443 -1.62 -28.47 -32.22
CA HIS A 443 -0.35 -29.21 -32.19
C HIS A 443 0.74 -28.62 -33.13
N PHE A 444 1.99 -29.13 -32.97
CA PHE A 444 3.18 -29.23 -33.87
C PHE A 444 3.15 -28.61 -35.30
N ALA A 445 4.25 -28.22 -35.97
CA ALA A 445 5.68 -27.98 -35.69
C ALA A 445 6.34 -27.34 -36.97
N PRO A 446 7.59 -26.82 -36.97
CA PRO A 446 8.09 -25.93 -38.03
C PRO A 446 9.14 -26.51 -39.01
N ALA A 447 9.23 -25.92 -40.22
CA ALA A 447 10.38 -25.92 -41.16
C ALA A 447 10.28 -24.67 -42.05
N HIS A 448 11.22 -23.72 -42.10
CA HIS A 448 12.58 -23.68 -42.71
C HIS A 448 12.64 -23.24 -44.19
N ALA A 449 13.45 -22.21 -44.44
CA ALA A 449 14.13 -21.80 -45.68
C ALA A 449 13.33 -21.33 -46.92
N ALA A 450 13.53 -20.06 -47.31
CA ALA A 450 14.23 -19.67 -48.55
C ALA A 450 14.46 -18.14 -48.62
N GLU A 451 15.58 -17.73 -49.22
CA GLU A 451 15.97 -16.33 -49.46
C GLU A 451 15.33 -15.77 -50.76
N GLY A 452 15.41 -14.45 -51.01
CA GLY A 452 15.14 -13.91 -52.34
C GLY A 452 14.81 -12.42 -52.40
N ALA A 453 15.78 -11.60 -52.83
CA ALA A 453 15.68 -10.15 -52.95
C ALA A 453 14.60 -9.62 -53.92
N GLY A 454 14.06 -8.42 -53.63
CA GLY A 454 13.24 -7.63 -54.55
C GLY A 454 13.25 -6.14 -54.20
N GLN A 455 13.96 -5.32 -54.98
CA GLN A 455 14.15 -3.88 -54.71
C GLN A 455 13.18 -2.98 -55.52
N ARG A 456 12.80 -1.86 -54.89
CA ARG A 456 12.34 -0.57 -55.49
C ARG A 456 11.02 -0.53 -56.28
N LEU A 457 10.10 0.31 -55.81
CA LEU A 457 9.72 1.52 -56.55
C LEU A 457 9.28 2.64 -55.57
N ALA A 458 9.29 3.89 -56.02
CA ALA A 458 9.05 5.09 -55.19
C ALA A 458 7.78 5.85 -55.63
N ALA A 459 7.23 6.71 -54.77
CA ALA A 459 7.04 8.16 -55.04
C ALA A 459 6.12 8.91 -54.03
N LEU A 460 6.60 10.07 -53.59
CA LEU A 460 5.89 11.35 -53.38
C LEU A 460 4.64 11.44 -52.46
N ARG A 461 4.77 12.20 -51.35
CA ARG A 461 4.27 13.60 -51.21
C ARG A 461 4.53 14.19 -49.81
N GLY A 462 4.76 15.51 -49.74
CA GLY A 462 4.54 16.33 -48.53
C GLY A 462 5.78 16.90 -47.83
N ALA A 463 6.31 18.04 -48.31
CA ALA A 463 7.32 18.82 -47.60
C ALA A 463 6.73 20.18 -47.17
N VAL A 464 7.00 20.59 -45.92
CA VAL A 464 6.86 21.97 -45.44
C VAL A 464 8.18 22.36 -44.79
N ARG A 465 8.68 23.56 -45.10
CA ARG A 465 10.03 24.04 -44.75
C ARG A 465 9.97 25.52 -44.39
N VAL A 466 10.35 25.88 -43.16
CA VAL A 466 10.72 27.26 -42.78
C VAL A 466 11.99 27.20 -41.93
N ARG A 467 12.88 28.19 -42.11
CA ARG A 467 14.22 28.29 -41.51
C ARG A 467 14.19 28.94 -40.11
N GLY A 468 15.27 28.72 -39.35
CA GLY A 468 15.69 29.53 -38.21
C GLY A 468 17.19 29.30 -37.97
N ASP A 469 17.98 30.37 -37.88
CA ASP A 469 19.43 30.35 -38.13
C ASP A 469 20.35 30.17 -36.89
N VAL A 470 21.65 30.02 -37.19
CA VAL A 470 22.78 29.78 -36.28
C VAL A 470 23.31 31.07 -35.63
N ALA A 471 23.50 31.07 -34.30
CA ALA A 471 24.36 31.97 -33.51
C ALA A 471 24.47 31.44 -32.05
N LEU A 472 25.52 31.63 -31.25
CA LEU A 472 26.95 31.89 -31.47
C LEU A 472 27.70 31.42 -30.18
N ARG A 473 29.03 31.25 -30.22
CA ARG A 473 29.84 30.87 -29.03
C ARG A 473 30.18 32.06 -28.12
N ALA A 474 30.51 31.71 -26.86
CA ALA A 474 31.46 32.36 -25.96
C ALA A 474 31.09 33.67 -25.23
N ARG A 475 31.02 33.58 -23.89
CA ARG A 475 31.80 34.46 -23.01
C ARG A 475 32.04 33.82 -21.63
N GLU A 476 33.31 33.60 -21.31
CA GLU A 476 33.79 33.40 -19.94
C GLU A 476 34.01 34.77 -19.26
N GLN A 477 34.26 34.74 -17.95
CA GLN A 477 34.70 35.84 -17.07
C GLN A 477 33.66 36.95 -16.80
N GLY A 478 33.18 37.04 -15.55
CA GLY A 478 32.24 38.09 -15.17
C GLY A 478 31.68 38.05 -13.73
N VAL A 479 32.55 38.24 -12.73
CA VAL A 479 32.22 38.84 -11.41
C VAL A 479 31.37 38.04 -10.41
N LEU A 480 32.03 37.72 -9.30
CA LEU A 480 31.55 37.33 -7.98
C LEU A 480 30.43 38.25 -7.43
N LEU A 481 29.29 37.69 -7.03
CA LEU A 481 28.36 38.34 -6.08
C LEU A 481 27.70 37.30 -5.16
N ALA A 482 27.88 37.46 -3.85
CA ALA A 482 27.24 36.61 -2.85
C ALA A 482 25.81 37.07 -2.53
N ARG A 483 24.85 36.13 -2.57
CA ARG A 483 23.56 36.16 -1.88
C ARG A 483 23.34 34.74 -1.37
N VAL A 484 23.55 34.45 -0.10
CA VAL A 484 22.64 34.75 1.03
C VAL A 484 21.26 34.14 0.77
N ASP A 485 21.11 32.94 1.32
CA ASP A 485 19.90 32.29 1.85
C ASP A 485 18.55 32.86 1.37
N ALA A 486 17.93 32.14 0.43
CA ALA A 486 16.59 32.42 -0.05
C ALA A 486 15.64 31.30 0.36
N GLY A 487 14.66 31.61 1.21
CA GLY A 487 13.42 30.83 1.25
C GLY A 487 12.99 30.21 2.58
N ALA A 488 13.39 30.76 3.72
CA ALA A 488 12.64 30.57 4.97
C ALA A 488 11.26 31.28 4.92
N VAL A 489 10.44 30.99 3.89
CA VAL A 489 9.14 31.61 3.60
C VAL A 489 8.13 30.54 3.15
N GLN A 490 7.78 29.63 4.07
CA GLN A 490 6.55 28.83 3.97
C GLN A 490 6.01 28.36 5.34
N ARG A 491 6.29 29.16 6.40
CA ARG A 491 5.71 29.01 7.74
C ARG A 491 5.13 30.34 8.24
N ALA A 492 4.05 30.79 7.60
CA ALA A 492 3.09 31.77 8.13
C ALA A 492 1.96 32.00 7.11
N ALA A 493 0.90 31.20 7.19
CA ALA A 493 -0.38 31.51 6.57
C ALA A 493 -1.49 31.06 7.54
N ALA A 494 -2.53 31.89 7.68
CA ALA A 494 -3.64 31.76 8.64
C ALA A 494 -3.32 32.04 10.13
N LEU A 495 -2.96 33.30 10.45
CA LEU A 495 -3.41 33.99 11.67
C LEU A 495 -3.16 35.51 11.59
N SER A 496 -3.99 36.29 12.29
CA SER A 496 -3.96 37.77 12.45
C SER A 496 -4.56 38.63 11.32
N PHE A 497 -5.81 39.06 11.52
CA PHE A 497 -6.27 40.39 11.10
C PHE A 497 -5.85 41.41 12.17
N ALA A 498 -5.58 42.65 11.76
CA ALA A 498 -4.89 43.66 12.58
C ALA A 498 -5.77 44.44 13.57
N VAL A 499 -5.09 45.15 14.48
CA VAL A 499 -5.63 45.95 15.59
C VAL A 499 -5.11 47.40 15.50
N LEU A 500 -5.84 48.35 16.10
CA LEU A 500 -5.55 49.79 16.36
C LEU A 500 -5.96 50.86 15.32
N ALA A 501 -6.93 51.69 15.74
CA ALA A 501 -6.91 53.16 15.63
C ALA A 501 -7.70 53.75 16.84
N VAL A 502 -7.22 54.83 17.46
CA VAL A 502 -7.78 55.46 18.68
C VAL A 502 -7.58 56.99 18.61
N ALA A 503 -8.58 57.77 19.07
CA ALA A 503 -8.62 59.24 19.22
C ALA A 503 -8.57 60.05 17.89
N ASP A 504 -9.12 61.28 17.78
CA ASP A 504 -9.62 62.23 18.81
C ASP A 504 -10.73 63.17 18.25
N ASP A 505 -11.45 63.89 19.13
CA ASP A 505 -12.36 65.07 18.92
C ASP A 505 -13.47 65.06 17.83
N GLY A 506 -14.67 65.66 17.97
CA GLY A 506 -15.34 66.36 19.09
C GLY A 506 -16.62 67.14 18.63
N VAL A 507 -17.52 67.50 19.56
CA VAL A 507 -18.63 68.53 19.44
C VAL A 507 -19.86 68.17 18.55
N ASP A 508 -21.16 68.45 18.86
CA ASP A 508 -21.98 68.71 20.06
C ASP A 508 -23.52 68.75 19.66
N ARG A 509 -24.45 68.62 20.63
CA ARG A 509 -25.93 68.93 20.61
C ARG A 509 -26.91 68.04 19.81
N ARG A 510 -27.83 67.29 20.48
CA ARG A 510 -29.18 67.65 21.07
C ARG A 510 -30.32 67.77 20.02
N ALA A 511 -31.57 67.31 20.21
CA ALA A 511 -32.26 66.47 21.22
C ALA A 511 -33.76 66.21 20.82
N ARG A 512 -34.50 65.34 21.56
CA ARG A 512 -36.00 65.20 21.64
C ARG A 512 -36.72 64.57 20.41
N HIS A 513 -37.93 63.97 20.47
CA HIS A 513 -38.65 63.12 21.46
C HIS A 513 -39.97 62.61 20.81
N GLY A 514 -40.43 61.38 21.13
CA GLY A 514 -41.81 60.86 20.86
C GLY A 514 -42.16 60.48 19.41
N GLU A 515 -43.28 59.81 19.08
CA GLU A 515 -44.16 58.87 19.82
C GLU A 515 -45.23 58.28 18.85
N CYS A 516 -45.95 57.20 19.25
CA CYS A 516 -47.29 56.78 18.76
C CYS A 516 -47.53 56.07 17.37
N HIS A 517 -47.89 54.78 17.48
CA HIS A 517 -49.10 54.07 16.94
C HIS A 517 -49.42 53.84 15.43
N GLY A 518 -50.00 52.63 15.18
CA GLY A 518 -50.72 52.18 13.96
C GLY A 518 -50.14 50.88 13.37
N ALA A 519 -50.77 49.68 13.44
CA ALA A 519 -51.99 49.20 12.77
C ALA A 519 -51.87 49.20 11.21
N ALA A 520 -52.23 48.16 10.44
CA ALA A 520 -52.65 46.78 10.70
C ALA A 520 -52.59 45.96 9.36
N GLU A 521 -53.21 44.77 9.34
CA GLU A 521 -53.67 43.99 8.16
C GLU A 521 -52.74 43.00 7.43
N THR A 522 -53.23 41.74 7.43
CA THR A 522 -52.82 40.54 6.70
C THR A 522 -53.56 40.39 5.36
N VAL A 523 -52.86 39.98 4.30
CA VAL A 523 -53.39 39.25 3.12
C VAL A 523 -52.28 38.27 2.68
N ALA A 524 -52.38 36.97 2.98
CA ALA A 524 -53.00 35.87 2.22
C ALA A 524 -52.13 35.31 1.06
N ALA A 525 -52.22 34.00 0.84
CA ALA A 525 -51.27 33.20 0.07
C ALA A 525 -51.79 32.72 -1.30
N VAL A 526 -50.86 32.54 -2.24
CA VAL A 526 -50.93 31.71 -3.47
C VAL A 526 -49.48 31.31 -3.82
N ASP A 527 -49.12 30.09 -4.22
CA ASP A 527 -49.88 28.81 -4.16
C ASP A 527 -49.57 28.06 -2.85
#